data_AF-A0A6N9J2A4-F1
#
_entry.id   AF-A0A6N9J2A4-F1
#
_cell.length_a   1.000
_cell.length_b   1.000
_cell.length_c   1.000
_cell.angle_alpha   90.00
_cell.angle_beta   90.00
_cell.angle_gamma   90.00
#
_symmetry.space_group_name_H-M   'P 1'
#
loop_
_entity.id
_entity.type
_entity.pdbx_description
1 polymer ?
#
loop_
_entity_poly.entity_id
_entity_poly.type
_entity_poly.pdbx_seq_one_letter_code
_entity_poly.pdbx_strand_id
1 'polypeptide(L)'
;MLVFKNNIYDTSSPGKLVPSTDSDYNASFDPLHFIEVALDQEDEVLSFIERQPREYWIEDFLQFYPHAGRMNSLHALKELLNILMSGLNKTACWQHMNTYHFCFLYDVLVRFSFNYNHDNLQEKLSYLPELKGKDVYLGNFVNNYFFNTHFLTDPDHFNSLEKEEKSSYDCPHLFSVINGLSPTREEMALKESQDYPYTIFV
;
A
#
# COMPACT_ATOMS: atom_id res chain seq x y z
N MET A 1 -4.44 -1.57 14.06
CA MET A 1 -3.63 -0.44 13.64
C MET A 1 -2.46 -1.01 12.89
N LEU A 2 -2.30 -0.63 11.63
CA LEU A 2 -1.24 -1.14 10.78
C LEU A 2 0.08 -0.43 11.06
N VAL A 3 1.16 -1.19 11.13
CA VAL A 3 2.50 -0.64 11.35
C VAL A 3 3.11 -0.19 10.02
N PHE A 4 3.38 1.10 9.94
CA PHE A 4 4.17 1.75 8.88
C PHE A 4 5.52 2.24 9.44
N LYS A 5 6.40 2.75 8.57
CA LYS A 5 7.69 3.33 8.96
C LYS A 5 7.54 4.54 9.89
N ASN A 6 6.57 5.42 9.60
CA ASN A 6 6.14 6.50 10.49
C ASN A 6 4.67 6.26 10.86
N ASN A 7 4.23 6.82 11.99
CA ASN A 7 2.87 6.61 12.48
C ASN A 7 1.86 7.36 11.61
N ILE A 8 0.94 6.63 10.96
CA ILE A 8 -0.13 7.22 10.16
C ILE A 8 -1.32 7.68 11.02
N TYR A 9 -1.42 7.21 12.27
CA TYR A 9 -2.52 7.50 13.19
C TYR A 9 -2.26 8.72 14.09
N ASP A 10 -1.01 9.16 14.17
CA ASP A 10 -0.61 10.29 14.99
C ASP A 10 0.38 11.18 14.22
N THR A 11 -0.13 12.28 13.68
CA THR A 11 0.64 13.29 12.96
C THR A 11 1.18 14.40 13.89
N SER A 12 0.88 14.34 15.20
CA SER A 12 1.33 15.34 16.18
C SER A 12 2.77 15.13 16.64
N SER A 13 3.24 13.88 16.61
CA SER A 13 4.63 13.49 16.84
C SER A 13 5.18 12.82 15.58
N PRO A 14 5.29 13.57 14.47
CA PRO A 14 5.82 13.02 13.24
C PRO A 14 7.25 12.59 13.53
N GLY A 15 7.58 11.33 13.26
CA GLY A 15 8.93 10.83 13.42
C GLY A 15 9.89 11.54 12.44
N LYS A 16 10.74 10.78 11.76
CA LYS A 16 11.63 11.36 10.75
C LYS A 16 10.89 11.50 9.41
N LEU A 17 9.94 12.44 9.34
CA LEU A 17 9.28 12.80 8.09
C LEU A 17 10.18 13.69 7.24
N VAL A 18 10.30 13.37 5.96
CA VAL A 18 10.84 14.26 4.94
C VAL A 18 9.66 15.10 4.42
N PRO A 19 9.63 16.43 4.67
CA PRO A 19 8.54 17.28 4.20
C PRO A 19 8.60 17.47 2.68
N SER A 20 7.44 17.65 2.06
CA SER A 20 7.37 18.17 0.70
C SER A 20 7.78 19.65 0.67
N THR A 21 7.98 20.22 -0.51
CA THR A 21 8.28 21.66 -0.65
C THR A 21 7.09 22.56 -0.32
N ASP A 22 5.87 22.02 -0.24
CA ASP A 22 4.65 22.75 0.07
C ASP A 22 4.30 22.63 1.56
N SER A 23 4.49 23.72 2.31
CA SER A 23 4.23 23.76 3.75
C SER A 23 2.77 23.53 4.10
N ASP A 24 1.85 24.05 3.30
CA ASP A 24 0.41 23.91 3.55
C ASP A 24 -0.04 22.48 3.31
N TYR A 25 0.53 21.82 2.29
CA TYR A 25 0.32 20.39 2.05
C TYR A 25 0.79 19.57 3.26
N ASN A 26 2.02 19.79 3.73
CA ASN A 26 2.57 19.04 4.86
C ASN A 26 1.75 19.22 6.15
N ALA A 27 1.15 20.39 6.34
CA ALA A 27 0.31 20.67 7.51
C ALA A 27 -1.10 20.08 7.41
N SER A 28 -1.59 19.80 6.20
CA SER A 28 -2.98 19.40 5.96
C SER A 28 -3.14 17.95 5.54
N PHE A 29 -2.10 17.33 4.97
CA PHE A 29 -2.18 15.96 4.45
C PHE A 29 -2.37 14.94 5.56
N ASP A 30 -3.48 14.22 5.50
CA ASP A 30 -3.80 13.12 6.41
C ASP A 30 -3.43 11.77 5.76
N PRO A 31 -2.37 11.09 6.23
CA PRO A 31 -1.93 9.82 5.66
C PRO A 31 -2.91 8.67 5.89
N LEU A 32 -3.67 8.70 7.00
CA LEU A 32 -4.65 7.66 7.31
C LEU A 32 -5.86 7.80 6.38
N HIS A 33 -6.41 9.01 6.29
CA HIS A 33 -7.54 9.29 5.41
C HIS A 33 -7.23 8.98 3.94
N PHE A 34 -6.01 9.31 3.49
CA PHE A 34 -5.53 8.96 2.16
C PHE A 34 -5.58 7.45 1.88
N ILE A 35 -5.10 6.62 2.82
CA ILE A 35 -5.15 5.16 2.65
C ILE A 35 -6.60 4.66 2.69
N GLU A 36 -7.40 5.16 3.63
CA GLU A 36 -8.80 4.72 3.80
C GLU A 36 -9.62 4.94 2.54
N VAL A 37 -9.60 6.15 1.98
CA VAL A 37 -10.34 6.49 0.76
C VAL A 37 -9.83 5.70 -0.44
N ALA A 38 -8.51 5.50 -0.54
CA ALA A 38 -7.93 4.71 -1.62
C ALA A 38 -8.38 3.24 -1.57
N LEU A 39 -8.43 2.62 -0.37
CA LEU A 39 -8.89 1.24 -0.21
C LEU A 39 -10.40 1.11 -0.40
N ASP A 40 -11.20 2.09 0.03
CA ASP A 40 -12.66 2.06 -0.12
C ASP A 40 -13.10 1.97 -1.59
N GLN A 41 -12.33 2.58 -2.50
CA GLN A 41 -12.59 2.48 -3.94
C GLN A 41 -12.29 1.09 -4.55
N GLU A 42 -11.53 0.23 -3.86
CA GLU A 42 -11.09 -1.04 -4.44
C GLU A 42 -12.19 -2.08 -4.57
N ASP A 43 -13.25 -1.99 -3.75
CA ASP A 43 -14.38 -2.91 -3.85
C ASP A 43 -15.06 -2.83 -5.23
N GLU A 44 -15.20 -1.61 -5.77
CA GLU A 44 -15.77 -1.40 -7.10
C GLU A 44 -14.84 -1.95 -8.20
N VAL A 45 -13.53 -1.73 -8.09
CA VAL A 45 -12.56 -2.21 -9.09
C VAL A 45 -12.45 -3.73 -9.09
N LEU A 46 -12.37 -4.37 -7.92
CA LEU A 46 -12.36 -5.83 -7.82
C LEU A 46 -13.70 -6.43 -8.29
N SER A 47 -14.83 -5.77 -7.99
CA SER A 47 -16.14 -6.15 -8.51
C SER A 47 -16.24 -6.01 -10.03
N PHE A 48 -15.59 -5.00 -10.62
CA PHE A 48 -15.51 -4.84 -12.07
C PHE A 48 -14.78 -6.00 -12.71
N ILE A 49 -13.60 -6.38 -12.19
CA ILE A 49 -12.81 -7.51 -12.71
C ILE A 49 -13.58 -8.82 -12.58
N GLU A 50 -14.24 -9.05 -11.44
CA GLU A 50 -15.03 -10.27 -11.20
C GLU A 50 -16.14 -10.49 -12.23
N ARG A 51 -16.69 -9.40 -12.78
CA ARG A 51 -17.74 -9.44 -13.82
C ARG A 51 -17.19 -9.67 -15.23
N GLN A 52 -15.89 -9.50 -15.45
CA GLN A 52 -15.27 -9.75 -16.75
C GLN A 52 -15.17 -11.26 -17.03
N PRO A 53 -15.20 -11.67 -18.31
CA PRO A 53 -14.84 -13.02 -18.71
C PRO A 53 -13.46 -13.43 -18.17
N ARG A 54 -13.35 -14.64 -17.62
CA ARG A 54 -12.12 -15.14 -16.95
C ARG A 54 -10.88 -15.15 -17.85
N GLU A 55 -11.06 -15.22 -19.15
CA GLU A 55 -9.97 -15.16 -20.13
C GLU A 55 -9.25 -13.81 -20.19
N TYR A 56 -9.85 -12.74 -19.67
CA TYR A 56 -9.24 -11.40 -19.59
C TYR A 56 -8.69 -11.06 -18.20
N TRP A 57 -8.89 -11.93 -17.21
CA TRP A 57 -8.55 -11.60 -15.82
C TRP A 57 -7.06 -11.33 -15.62
N ILE A 58 -6.18 -12.02 -16.34
CA ILE A 58 -4.73 -11.82 -16.19
C ILE A 58 -4.37 -10.41 -16.65
N GLU A 59 -4.86 -10.00 -17.81
CA GLU A 59 -4.66 -8.67 -18.38
C GLU A 59 -5.26 -7.59 -17.47
N ASP A 60 -6.49 -7.81 -17.00
CA ASP A 60 -7.16 -6.89 -16.07
C ASP A 60 -6.37 -6.75 -14.76
N PHE A 61 -5.92 -7.85 -14.16
CA PHE A 61 -5.12 -7.81 -12.95
C PHE A 61 -3.83 -7.01 -13.16
N LEU A 62 -3.12 -7.23 -14.26
CA LEU A 62 -1.87 -6.52 -14.53
C LEU A 62 -2.10 -5.04 -14.91
N GLN A 63 -3.26 -4.70 -15.45
CA GLN A 63 -3.63 -3.32 -15.75
C GLN A 63 -3.96 -2.53 -14.48
N PHE A 64 -4.77 -3.10 -13.58
CA PHE A 64 -5.17 -2.44 -12.34
C PHE A 64 -4.14 -2.57 -11.22
N TYR A 65 -3.38 -3.66 -11.21
CA TYR A 65 -2.40 -4.02 -10.19
C TYR A 65 -1.10 -4.57 -10.84
N PRO A 66 -0.23 -3.70 -11.40
CA PRO A 66 0.95 -4.14 -12.16
C PRO A 66 1.92 -5.04 -11.39
N HIS A 67 1.93 -4.96 -10.06
CA HIS A 67 2.80 -5.74 -9.19
C HIS A 67 2.02 -6.84 -8.46
N ALA A 68 0.96 -6.49 -7.73
CA ALA A 68 0.16 -7.43 -6.98
C ALA A 68 -0.65 -8.36 -7.89
N GLY A 69 -1.10 -7.89 -9.06
CA GLY A 69 -1.86 -8.66 -10.04
C GLY A 69 -1.11 -9.86 -10.61
N ARG A 70 0.22 -9.90 -10.49
CA ARG A 70 1.05 -11.06 -10.86
C ARG A 70 0.69 -12.32 -10.08
N MET A 71 0.11 -12.19 -8.88
CA MET A 71 -0.39 -13.35 -8.11
C MET A 71 -1.55 -14.08 -8.79
N ASN A 72 -2.20 -13.41 -9.76
CA ASN A 72 -3.28 -13.94 -10.58
C ASN A 72 -4.39 -14.61 -9.75
N SER A 73 -4.83 -13.93 -8.70
CA SER A 73 -5.83 -14.46 -7.77
C SER A 73 -6.74 -13.35 -7.26
N LEU A 74 -7.94 -13.26 -7.85
CA LEU A 74 -8.99 -12.36 -7.37
C LEU A 74 -9.29 -12.57 -5.88
N HIS A 75 -9.31 -13.83 -5.45
CA HIS A 75 -9.53 -14.19 -4.06
C HIS A 75 -8.46 -13.58 -3.16
N ALA A 76 -7.17 -13.73 -3.50
CA ALA A 76 -6.10 -13.15 -2.69
C ALA A 76 -6.15 -11.61 -2.67
N LEU A 77 -6.46 -10.95 -3.78
CA LEU A 77 -6.62 -9.48 -3.82
C LEU A 77 -7.77 -9.01 -2.91
N LYS A 78 -8.93 -9.68 -2.98
CA LYS A 78 -10.07 -9.38 -2.10
C LYS A 78 -9.75 -9.62 -0.62
N GLU A 79 -9.04 -10.70 -0.30
CA GLU A 79 -8.62 -10.98 1.07
C GLU A 79 -7.61 -9.95 1.57
N LEU A 80 -6.63 -9.55 0.76
CA LEU A 80 -5.68 -8.48 1.11
C LEU A 80 -6.39 -7.14 1.37
N LEU A 81 -7.37 -6.78 0.55
CA LEU A 81 -8.21 -5.60 0.77
C LEU A 81 -8.93 -5.67 2.13
N ASN A 82 -9.63 -6.78 2.40
CA ASN A 82 -10.34 -6.99 3.66
C ASN A 82 -9.40 -6.91 4.88
N ILE A 83 -8.22 -7.52 4.77
CA ILE A 83 -7.21 -7.54 5.83
C ILE A 83 -6.67 -6.14 6.09
N LEU A 84 -6.39 -5.36 5.05
CA LEU A 84 -5.92 -3.97 5.20
C LEU A 84 -7.00 -3.09 5.81
N MET A 85 -8.23 -3.11 5.28
CA MET A 85 -9.35 -2.33 5.82
C MET A 85 -9.65 -2.68 7.28
N SER A 86 -9.67 -3.97 7.63
CA SER A 86 -9.88 -4.41 9.02
C SER A 86 -8.71 -4.00 9.92
N GLY A 87 -7.47 -4.12 9.43
CA GLY A 87 -6.27 -3.78 10.18
C GLY A 87 -6.15 -2.29 10.45
N LEU A 88 -6.59 -1.44 9.52
CA LEU A 88 -6.63 0.02 9.69
C LEU A 88 -7.52 0.41 10.87
N ASN A 89 -8.71 -0.18 10.93
CA ASN A 89 -9.74 0.10 11.92
C ASN A 89 -9.51 -0.57 13.30
N LYS A 90 -8.56 -1.50 13.43
CA LYS A 90 -8.35 -2.26 14.67
C LYS A 90 -7.60 -1.44 15.74
N THR A 91 -8.29 -0.70 16.60
CA THR A 91 -7.64 0.18 17.61
C THR A 91 -6.96 -0.56 18.77
N ALA A 92 -7.24 -1.86 18.97
CA ALA A 92 -6.78 -2.60 20.14
C ALA A 92 -5.30 -3.05 20.09
N CYS A 93 -4.71 -3.18 18.90
CA CYS A 93 -3.33 -3.66 18.76
C CYS A 93 -2.64 -3.15 17.48
N TRP A 94 -1.30 -3.14 17.53
CA TRP A 94 -0.45 -2.89 16.38
C TRP A 94 -0.23 -4.18 15.60
N GLN A 95 -0.19 -4.09 14.27
CA GLN A 95 -0.10 -5.23 13.38
C GLN A 95 0.88 -4.98 12.24
N HIS A 96 1.88 -5.84 12.10
CA HIS A 96 2.87 -5.81 11.05
C HIS A 96 2.33 -6.39 9.75
N MET A 97 2.49 -5.61 8.70
CA MET A 97 2.31 -6.00 7.30
C MET A 97 3.58 -6.67 6.78
N ASN A 98 3.41 -7.51 5.75
CA ASN A 98 4.52 -8.09 4.98
C ASN A 98 4.50 -7.58 3.53
N THR A 99 5.35 -8.16 2.68
CA THR A 99 5.50 -7.71 1.29
C THR A 99 4.22 -7.82 0.46
N TYR A 100 3.35 -8.82 0.68
CA TYR A 100 2.08 -8.93 -0.06
C TYR A 100 1.17 -7.72 0.20
N HIS A 101 1.03 -7.36 1.47
CA HIS A 101 0.24 -6.21 1.90
C HIS A 101 0.77 -4.91 1.31
N PHE A 102 2.07 -4.65 1.43
CA PHE A 102 2.67 -3.43 0.89
C PHE A 102 2.64 -3.39 -0.64
N CYS A 103 2.82 -4.52 -1.33
CA CYS A 103 2.73 -4.60 -2.78
C CYS A 103 1.33 -4.25 -3.29
N PHE A 104 0.29 -4.87 -2.69
CA PHE A 104 -1.09 -4.55 -3.03
C PHE A 104 -1.43 -3.09 -2.71
N LEU A 105 -1.12 -2.63 -1.48
CA LEU A 105 -1.35 -1.24 -1.10
C LEU A 105 -0.64 -0.26 -2.03
N TYR A 106 0.58 -0.55 -2.47
CA TYR A 106 1.30 0.31 -3.40
C TYR A 106 0.54 0.49 -4.73
N ASP A 107 0.08 -0.59 -5.34
CA ASP A 107 -0.67 -0.53 -6.61
C ASP A 107 -1.96 0.28 -6.45
N VAL A 108 -2.68 0.06 -5.34
CA VAL A 108 -3.89 0.83 -4.99
C VAL A 108 -3.57 2.33 -4.90
N LEU A 109 -2.54 2.70 -4.12
CA LEU A 109 -2.17 4.10 -3.92
C LEU A 109 -1.65 4.76 -5.20
N VAL A 110 -0.93 4.03 -6.06
CA VAL A 110 -0.50 4.53 -7.38
C VAL A 110 -1.69 4.89 -8.23
N ARG A 111 -2.64 3.96 -8.39
CA ARG A 111 -3.82 4.19 -9.22
C ARG A 111 -4.70 5.30 -8.66
N PHE A 112 -4.98 5.27 -7.35
CA PHE A 112 -5.79 6.29 -6.70
C PHE A 112 -5.14 7.68 -6.83
N SER A 113 -3.84 7.82 -6.54
CA SER A 113 -3.14 9.11 -6.67
C SER A 113 -3.15 9.63 -8.11
N PHE A 114 -2.96 8.73 -9.08
CA PHE A 114 -3.02 9.09 -10.49
C PHE A 114 -4.40 9.63 -10.87
N ASN A 115 -5.47 8.91 -10.54
CA ASN A 115 -6.84 9.35 -10.82
C ASN A 115 -7.16 10.66 -10.10
N TYR A 116 -6.96 10.70 -8.78
CA TYR A 116 -7.19 11.89 -7.95
C TYR A 116 -6.49 13.12 -8.53
N ASN A 117 -5.21 13.03 -8.93
CA ASN A 117 -4.48 14.19 -9.43
C ASN A 117 -5.04 14.72 -10.78
N HIS A 118 -5.71 13.87 -11.56
CA HIS A 118 -6.35 14.23 -12.83
C HIS A 118 -7.85 14.55 -12.70
N ASP A 119 -8.45 14.24 -11.55
CA ASP A 119 -9.84 14.55 -11.25
C ASP A 119 -10.09 16.07 -11.20
N ASN A 120 -11.35 16.44 -11.38
CA ASN A 120 -11.75 17.83 -11.26
C ASN A 120 -11.80 18.28 -9.78
N LEU A 121 -11.89 19.60 -9.53
CA LEU A 121 -11.86 20.15 -8.18
C LEU A 121 -12.97 19.57 -7.27
N GLN A 122 -14.17 19.33 -7.81
CA GLN A 122 -15.29 18.81 -7.02
C GLN A 122 -15.00 17.37 -6.54
N GLU A 123 -14.47 16.53 -7.42
CA GLU A 123 -14.07 15.16 -7.10
C GLU A 123 -12.91 15.16 -6.11
N LYS A 124 -11.87 15.97 -6.32
CA LYS A 124 -10.73 16.11 -5.39
C LYS A 124 -11.19 16.51 -3.99
N LEU A 125 -12.14 17.45 -3.88
CA LEU A 125 -12.69 17.88 -2.60
C LEU A 125 -13.60 16.83 -1.95
N SER A 126 -14.20 15.93 -2.74
CA SER A 126 -15.03 14.84 -2.22
C SER A 126 -14.20 13.72 -1.59
N TYR A 127 -13.00 13.48 -2.10
CA TYR A 127 -12.09 12.43 -1.61
C TYR A 127 -11.15 12.92 -0.52
N LEU A 128 -10.44 14.03 -0.74
CA LEU A 128 -9.44 14.57 0.20
C LEU A 128 -9.67 16.08 0.40
N PRO A 129 -10.75 16.48 1.12
CA PRO A 129 -11.08 17.88 1.36
C PRO A 129 -9.97 18.66 2.07
N GLU A 130 -9.19 18.01 2.92
CA GLU A 130 -8.06 18.57 3.65
C GLU A 130 -6.96 19.10 2.72
N LEU A 131 -6.82 18.52 1.52
CA LEU A 131 -5.87 18.97 0.50
C LEU A 131 -6.37 20.17 -0.31
N LYS A 132 -7.65 20.56 -0.17
CA LYS A 132 -8.24 21.73 -0.84
C LYS A 132 -8.01 21.74 -2.35
N GLY A 133 -8.02 20.56 -2.98
CA GLY A 133 -7.80 20.38 -4.42
C GLY A 133 -6.33 20.32 -4.87
N LYS A 134 -5.37 20.33 -3.95
CA LYS A 134 -3.95 20.10 -4.26
C LYS A 134 -3.70 18.63 -4.58
N ASP A 135 -2.71 18.38 -5.43
CA ASP A 135 -2.30 17.03 -5.81
C ASP A 135 -1.69 16.24 -4.65
N VAL A 136 -1.86 14.93 -4.68
CA VAL A 136 -1.18 13.98 -3.81
C VAL A 136 0.24 13.75 -4.32
N TYR A 137 1.21 13.89 -3.41
CA TYR A 137 2.62 13.58 -3.66
C TYR A 137 2.96 12.15 -3.22
N LEU A 138 2.56 11.16 -4.03
CA LEU A 138 2.74 9.74 -3.69
C LEU A 138 4.20 9.36 -3.37
N GLY A 139 5.17 9.91 -4.11
CA GLY A 139 6.59 9.67 -3.82
C GLY A 139 7.00 10.09 -2.41
N ASN A 140 6.44 11.20 -1.92
CA ASN A 140 6.66 11.65 -0.54
C ASN A 140 6.00 10.71 0.47
N PHE A 141 4.80 10.23 0.18
CA PHE A 141 4.10 9.24 1.00
C PHE A 141 4.92 7.94 1.12
N VAL A 142 5.33 7.36 0.00
CA VAL A 142 6.10 6.11 -0.05
C VAL A 142 7.41 6.26 0.75
N ASN A 143 8.17 7.34 0.54
CA ASN A 143 9.42 7.56 1.27
C ASN A 143 9.26 7.66 2.79
N ASN A 144 8.13 8.22 3.24
CA ASN A 144 7.86 8.45 4.65
C ASN A 144 7.20 7.24 5.33
N TYR A 145 6.35 6.48 4.65
CA TYR A 145 5.51 5.46 5.30
C TYR A 145 5.87 4.02 4.91
N PHE A 146 6.41 3.77 3.72
CA PHE A 146 6.84 2.43 3.34
C PHE A 146 8.22 2.12 3.93
N PHE A 147 8.41 0.89 4.40
CA PHE A 147 9.72 0.42 4.86
C PHE A 147 10.71 0.28 3.70
N ASN A 148 10.23 -0.20 2.56
CA ASN A 148 10.94 -0.30 1.28
C ASN A 148 9.92 -0.56 0.17
N THR A 149 10.40 -0.52 -1.07
CA THR A 149 9.64 -0.87 -2.27
C THR A 149 10.34 -1.97 -3.07
N HIS A 150 11.04 -2.89 -2.39
CA HIS A 150 11.82 -3.94 -3.05
C HIS A 150 10.96 -4.85 -3.94
N PHE A 151 9.66 -4.94 -3.69
CA PHE A 151 8.71 -5.68 -4.53
C PHE A 151 8.52 -5.10 -5.94
N LEU A 152 9.00 -3.88 -6.19
CA LEU A 152 9.03 -3.28 -7.54
C LEU A 152 10.16 -3.82 -8.42
N THR A 153 11.07 -4.61 -7.84
CA THR A 153 12.20 -5.20 -8.57
C THR A 153 11.70 -6.11 -9.67
N ASP A 154 12.34 -6.01 -10.83
CA ASP A 154 12.08 -6.91 -11.95
C ASP A 154 12.39 -8.38 -11.56
N PRO A 155 11.54 -9.35 -11.90
CA PRO A 155 11.74 -10.75 -11.51
C PRO A 155 13.00 -11.37 -12.09
N ASP A 156 13.33 -11.08 -13.36
CA ASP A 156 14.53 -11.64 -14.00
C ASP A 156 15.77 -11.08 -13.33
N HIS A 157 15.79 -9.77 -13.05
CA HIS A 157 16.86 -9.17 -12.28
C HIS A 157 16.98 -9.79 -10.88
N PHE A 158 15.88 -9.84 -10.12
CA PHE A 158 15.91 -10.39 -8.76
C PHE A 158 16.38 -11.84 -8.74
N ASN A 159 15.93 -12.66 -9.69
CA ASN A 159 16.32 -14.06 -9.78
C ASN A 159 17.78 -14.23 -10.18
N SER A 160 18.35 -13.31 -10.97
CA SER A 160 19.76 -13.31 -11.36
C SER A 160 20.74 -12.96 -10.23
N LEU A 161 20.29 -12.32 -9.15
CA LEU A 161 21.14 -11.93 -8.03
C LEU A 161 21.74 -13.16 -7.33
N GLU A 162 23.00 -13.03 -6.92
CA GLU A 162 23.70 -14.03 -6.10
C GLU A 162 23.12 -14.07 -4.67
N LYS A 163 23.43 -15.13 -3.94
CA LYS A 163 22.87 -15.35 -2.59
C LYS A 163 23.21 -14.22 -1.62
N GLU A 164 24.44 -13.71 -1.68
CA GLU A 164 24.93 -12.63 -0.84
C GLU A 164 24.17 -11.33 -1.13
N GLU A 165 23.87 -11.05 -2.40
CA GLU A 165 23.10 -9.87 -2.81
C GLU A 165 21.65 -9.98 -2.34
N LYS A 166 21.03 -11.15 -2.49
CA LYS A 166 19.68 -11.44 -1.99
C LYS A 166 19.57 -11.30 -0.47
N SER A 167 20.64 -11.58 0.27
CA SER A 167 20.64 -11.47 1.74
C SER A 167 20.50 -10.03 2.26
N SER A 168 20.73 -9.02 1.40
CA SER A 168 20.47 -7.61 1.73
C SER A 168 18.99 -7.25 1.78
N TYR A 169 18.12 -8.13 1.24
CA TYR A 169 16.67 -7.97 1.24
C TYR A 169 16.04 -8.68 2.44
N ASP A 170 15.97 -8.00 3.59
CA ASP A 170 15.28 -8.53 4.79
C ASP A 170 13.76 -8.22 4.74
N CYS A 171 13.06 -8.85 3.80
CA CYS A 171 11.63 -8.63 3.56
C CYS A 171 10.87 -9.97 3.51
N PRO A 172 9.94 -10.24 4.46
CA PRO A 172 9.15 -11.46 4.46
C PRO A 172 8.35 -11.64 3.16
N HIS A 173 8.46 -12.81 2.54
CA HIS A 173 7.76 -13.21 1.30
C HIS A 173 8.15 -12.43 0.03
N LEU A 174 9.27 -11.69 0.03
CA LEU A 174 9.67 -10.88 -1.12
C LEU A 174 9.84 -11.70 -2.41
N PHE A 175 10.51 -12.85 -2.33
CA PHE A 175 10.67 -13.75 -3.49
C PHE A 175 9.31 -14.14 -4.07
N SER A 176 8.36 -14.50 -3.20
CA SER A 176 7.03 -14.95 -3.59
C SER A 176 6.26 -13.84 -4.29
N VAL A 177 6.31 -12.61 -3.76
CA VAL A 177 5.65 -11.45 -4.36
C VAL A 177 6.26 -11.10 -5.72
N ILE A 178 7.59 -11.00 -5.81
CA ILE A 178 8.28 -10.64 -7.07
C ILE A 178 7.93 -11.64 -8.18
N ASN A 179 7.90 -12.94 -7.84
CA ASN A 179 7.62 -14.02 -8.78
C ASN A 179 6.12 -14.33 -8.95
N GLY A 180 5.22 -13.51 -8.42
CA GLY A 180 3.78 -13.67 -8.62
C GLY A 180 3.20 -14.96 -8.02
N LEU A 181 3.77 -15.47 -6.92
CA LEU A 181 3.19 -16.60 -6.22
C LEU A 181 1.95 -16.15 -5.43
N SER A 182 0.85 -16.88 -5.56
CA SER A 182 -0.35 -16.63 -4.77
C SER A 182 -0.10 -16.93 -3.29
N PRO A 183 -0.44 -16.02 -2.35
CA PRO A 183 -0.19 -16.22 -0.93
C PRO A 183 -1.14 -17.26 -0.32
N THR A 184 -0.66 -17.98 0.68
CA THR A 184 -1.51 -18.75 1.58
C THR A 184 -2.22 -17.86 2.60
N ARG A 185 -3.22 -18.41 3.31
CA ARG A 185 -3.93 -17.68 4.36
C ARG A 185 -3.00 -17.22 5.48
N GLU A 186 -2.05 -18.07 5.87
CA GLU A 186 -1.05 -17.80 6.89
C GLU A 186 -0.09 -16.69 6.46
N GLU A 187 0.26 -16.64 5.17
CA GLU A 187 1.09 -15.58 4.61
C GLU A 187 0.35 -14.25 4.47
N MET A 188 -0.96 -14.25 4.25
CA MET A 188 -1.77 -13.02 4.28
C MET A 188 -2.07 -12.54 5.70
N ALA A 189 -1.89 -13.37 6.74
CA ALA A 189 -2.22 -12.96 8.10
C ALA A 189 -1.29 -11.83 8.60
N LEU A 190 -1.90 -10.77 9.13
CA LEU A 190 -1.18 -9.74 9.87
C LEU A 190 -0.58 -10.32 11.15
N LYS A 191 0.66 -9.93 11.46
CA LYS A 191 1.34 -10.34 12.71
C LYS A 191 1.17 -9.28 13.78
N GLU A 192 0.58 -9.63 14.91
CA GLU A 192 0.44 -8.68 16.02
C GLU A 192 1.83 -8.27 16.56
N SER A 193 2.00 -6.98 16.79
CA SER A 193 3.18 -6.45 17.47
C SER A 193 3.05 -6.69 18.97
N GLN A 194 4.12 -7.16 19.60
CA GLN A 194 4.15 -7.38 21.05
C GLN A 194 4.36 -6.06 21.82
N ASP A 195 4.92 -5.05 21.17
CA ASP A 195 5.32 -3.78 21.75
C ASP A 195 4.80 -2.59 20.94
N TYR A 196 5.00 -1.39 21.47
CA TYR A 196 4.76 -0.17 20.71
C TYR A 196 5.79 -0.04 19.57
N PRO A 197 5.37 0.03 18.30
CA PRO A 197 6.27 -0.15 17.15
C PRO A 197 7.07 1.09 16.78
N TYR A 198 6.81 2.25 17.41
CA TYR A 198 7.48 3.51 17.12
C TYR A 198 8.43 3.89 18.25
N THR A 199 9.64 4.34 17.90
CA THR A 199 10.59 4.86 18.89
C THR A 199 10.05 6.14 19.56
N ILE A 200 10.01 6.14 20.89
CA ILE A 200 9.51 7.26 21.74
C ILE A 200 10.63 8.26 22.09
N PHE A 201 11.80 8.18 21.44
CA PHE A 201 12.92 9.06 21.75
C PHE A 201 12.73 10.41 21.05
N VAL A 202 12.23 11.37 21.83
CA VAL A 202 12.18 12.81 21.58
C VAL A 202 13.57 13.42 21.75
#